data_AF-A0A357D051-F1
#
_entry.id   AF-A0A357D051-F1
#
_cell.length_a   1.000
_cell.length_b   1.000
_cell.length_c   1.000
_cell.angle_alpha   90.00
_cell.angle_beta   90.00
_cell.angle_gamma   90.00
#
_symmetry.space_group_name_H-M   'P 1'
#
loop_
_entity.id
_entity.type
_entity.pdbx_description
1 polymer ?
#
loop_
_entity_poly.entity_id
_entity_poly.type
_entity_poly.pdbx_seq_one_letter_code
_entity_poly.pdbx_strand_id
1 'polypeptide(L)'
;SEIKGIEWIRLLYCYPDRITDSLIDVIAQNDKVVKYIDMPIQHISDRILGAMNRRDTRKSIDAVIKKLRERVPGIVLRSTVIVGFPGETKEDFNQL
;
A
#
# COMPACT_ATOMS: atom_id res chain seq x y z
N SER A 1 13.37 10.83 -14.18
CA SER A 1 14.41 10.06 -13.44
C SER A 1 15.76 10.02 -14.16
N GLU A 2 16.02 10.93 -15.11
CA GLU A 2 17.21 10.89 -15.98
C GLU A 2 18.47 11.52 -15.37
N ILE A 3 18.48 11.69 -14.05
CA ILE A 3 19.62 12.24 -13.32
C ILE A 3 20.73 11.18 -13.31
N LYS A 4 21.91 11.54 -13.81
CA LYS A 4 23.10 10.68 -13.82
C LYS A 4 23.60 10.46 -12.37
N GLY A 5 24.04 9.24 -12.07
CA GLY A 5 24.56 8.84 -10.75
C GLY A 5 23.50 8.46 -9.70
N ILE A 6 22.20 8.60 -9.99
CA ILE A 6 21.15 7.99 -9.17
C ILE A 6 20.89 6.57 -9.67
N GLU A 7 21.25 5.60 -8.84
CA GLU A 7 21.05 4.17 -9.11
C GLU A 7 19.64 3.72 -8.69
N TRP A 8 19.24 4.01 -7.44
CA TRP A 8 17.96 3.57 -6.89
C TRP A 8 17.12 4.70 -6.30
N ILE A 9 15.82 4.61 -6.56
CA ILE A 9 14.76 5.44 -6.01
C ILE A 9 13.81 4.49 -5.29
N ARG A 10 13.68 4.64 -3.97
CA ARG A 10 12.80 3.83 -3.13
C ARG A 10 11.63 4.66 -2.61
N LEU A 11 10.43 4.15 -2.80
CA LEU A 11 9.20 4.79 -2.34
C LEU A 11 8.86 4.32 -0.93
N LEU A 12 8.66 5.28 -0.03
CA LEU A 12 8.29 5.05 1.37
C LEU A 12 7.02 5.83 1.71
N TYR A 13 6.26 5.34 2.69
CA TYR A 13 5.05 6.01 3.22
C TYR A 13 3.97 6.29 2.17
N CYS A 14 3.69 5.32 1.29
CA CYS A 14 2.67 5.43 0.25
C CYS A 14 1.29 5.06 0.81
N TYR A 15 0.34 6.00 0.81
CA TYR A 15 -1.03 5.70 1.22
C TYR A 15 -1.77 4.94 0.11
N PRO A 16 -2.50 3.85 0.42
CA PRO A 16 -3.19 3.04 -0.59
C PRO A 16 -4.15 3.86 -1.47
N ASP A 17 -4.94 4.76 -0.89
CA ASP A 17 -5.86 5.68 -1.60
C ASP A 17 -5.18 6.65 -2.57
N ARG A 18 -3.85 6.81 -2.47
CA ARG A 18 -3.05 7.71 -3.33
C ARG A 18 -2.24 6.97 -4.40
N ILE A 19 -2.32 5.64 -4.45
CA ILE A 19 -1.62 4.86 -5.48
C ILE A 19 -2.45 4.90 -6.77
N THR A 20 -1.97 5.69 -7.73
CA THR A 20 -2.58 5.84 -9.05
C THR A 20 -2.05 4.82 -10.05
N ASP A 21 -2.81 4.55 -11.11
CA ASP A 21 -2.37 3.69 -12.20
C ASP A 21 -1.09 4.22 -12.87
N SER A 22 -0.95 5.54 -12.97
CA SER A 22 0.28 6.18 -13.49
C SER A 22 1.51 5.95 -12.61
N LEU A 23 1.34 5.93 -11.28
CA LEU A 23 2.44 5.61 -10.37
C LEU A 23 2.87 4.15 -10.53
N ILE A 24 1.89 3.24 -10.63
CA ILE A 24 2.15 1.81 -10.85
C ILE A 24 2.92 1.61 -12.16
N ASP A 25 2.55 2.29 -13.24
CA ASP A 25 3.28 2.24 -14.52
C ASP A 25 4.72 2.72 -14.38
N VAL A 26 4.95 3.82 -13.67
CA VAL A 26 6.30 4.32 -13.44
C VAL A 26 7.13 3.32 -12.63
N ILE A 27 6.56 2.72 -11.59
CA ILE A 27 7.25 1.67 -10.83
C ILE A 27 7.56 0.47 -11.74
N ALA A 28 6.65 0.08 -12.64
CA ALA A 28 6.82 -1.05 -13.55
C ALA A 28 7.93 -0.80 -14.57
N GLN A 29 7.94 0.37 -15.22
CA GLN A 29 8.75 0.64 -16.40
C GLN A 29 10.11 1.30 -16.10
N ASN A 30 10.29 1.89 -14.93
CA ASN A 30 11.51 2.60 -14.58
C ASN A 30 12.45 1.72 -13.75
N ASP A 31 13.60 1.37 -14.32
CA ASP A 31 14.59 0.49 -13.67
C ASP A 31 15.26 1.12 -12.44
N LYS A 32 15.30 2.45 -12.36
CA LYS A 32 15.81 3.15 -11.17
C LYS A 32 14.82 3.09 -10.01
N VAL A 33 13.53 2.89 -10.27
CA VAL A 33 12.54 2.74 -9.20
C VAL A 33 12.54 1.29 -8.77
N VAL A 34 12.99 1.05 -7.54
CA VAL A 34 13.00 -0.32 -7.01
C VAL A 34 11.57 -0.85 -6.96
N LYS A 35 11.39 -2.14 -7.26
CA LYS A 35 10.08 -2.82 -7.19
C LYS A 35 9.73 -3.11 -5.73
N TYR A 36 9.59 -2.04 -4.95
CA TYR A 36 9.29 -2.06 -3.53
C TYR A 36 8.40 -0.87 -3.22
N ILE A 37 7.35 -1.11 -2.44
CA ILE A 37 6.50 -0.05 -1.91
C ILE A 37 6.20 -0.32 -0.44
N ASP A 38 6.42 0.72 0.37
CA ASP A 38 5.97 0.75 1.75
C ASP A 38 4.60 1.40 1.82
N MET A 39 3.58 0.61 2.14
CA MET A 39 2.18 1.01 2.09
C MET A 39 1.48 0.64 3.41
N PRO A 40 1.49 1.52 4.42
CA PRO A 40 0.85 1.23 5.70
C PRO A 40 -0.67 1.22 5.59
N ILE A 41 -1.29 0.04 5.71
CA ILE A 41 -2.75 -0.14 5.66
C ILE A 41 -3.41 0.12 7.02
N GLN A 42 -2.66 -0.01 8.12
CA GLN A 42 -3.09 0.14 9.51
C GLN A 42 -4.07 -0.93 10.01
N HIS A 43 -5.16 -1.20 9.29
CA HIS A 43 -6.10 -2.28 9.57
C HIS A 43 -6.82 -2.68 8.27
N ILE A 44 -7.62 -3.74 8.28
CA ILE A 44 -8.49 -4.11 7.15
C ILE A 44 -10.00 -4.07 7.44
N SER A 45 -10.41 -3.77 8.69
CA SER A 45 -11.84 -3.66 9.00
C SER A 45 -12.28 -2.26 8.61
N ASP A 46 -13.27 -2.14 7.74
CA ASP A 46 -13.79 -0.84 7.28
C ASP A 46 -14.29 0.02 8.46
N ARG A 47 -14.82 -0.62 9.51
CA ARG A 47 -15.27 0.05 10.72
C ARG A 47 -14.09 0.65 11.49
N ILE A 48 -13.01 -0.11 11.66
CA ILE A 48 -11.79 0.34 12.35
C ILE A 48 -11.04 1.37 11.50
N LEU A 49 -10.94 1.16 10.19
CA LEU A 49 -10.39 2.12 9.24
C LEU A 49 -11.12 3.47 9.33
N GLY A 50 -12.45 3.45 9.34
CA GLY A 50 -13.27 4.65 9.56
C GLY A 50 -12.97 5.34 10.89
N ALA A 51 -12.84 4.57 11.99
CA ALA A 51 -12.50 5.10 13.30
C ALA A 51 -11.07 5.66 13.38
N MET A 52 -10.13 5.14 12.57
CA MET A 52 -8.78 5.67 12.38
C MET A 52 -8.73 6.89 11.44
N ASN A 53 -9.87 7.38 10.96
CA ASN A 53 -9.98 8.45 9.96
C ASN A 53 -9.27 8.11 8.63
N ARG A 54 -9.24 6.82 8.28
CA ARG A 54 -8.78 6.35 6.97
C ARG A 54 -9.92 6.45 5.97
N ARG A 55 -9.58 6.81 4.74
CA ARG A 55 -10.50 6.82 3.59
C ARG A 55 -10.50 5.50 2.83
N ASP A 56 -9.55 4.62 3.14
CA ASP A 56 -9.43 3.30 2.56
C ASP A 56 -10.52 2.36 3.10
N THR A 57 -10.86 1.35 2.29
CA THR A 57 -11.66 0.19 2.66
C THR A 57 -10.84 -1.07 2.37
N ARG A 58 -11.23 -2.22 2.94
CA ARG A 58 -10.70 -3.53 2.56
C ARG A 58 -10.67 -3.70 1.06
N LYS A 59 -11.81 -3.42 0.42
CA LYS A 59 -11.98 -3.56 -1.03
C LYS A 59 -11.01 -2.69 -1.82
N SER A 60 -10.80 -1.44 -1.42
CA SER A 60 -9.87 -0.54 -2.12
C SER A 60 -8.41 -0.96 -1.91
N ILE A 61 -8.05 -1.41 -0.70
CA ILE A 61 -6.71 -1.93 -0.39
C ILE A 61 -6.43 -3.19 -1.22
N ASP A 62 -7.35 -4.15 -1.23
CA ASP A 62 -7.21 -5.39 -2.02
C ASP A 62 -7.07 -5.09 -3.51
N ALA A 63 -7.84 -4.12 -4.03
CA ALA A 63 -7.76 -3.71 -5.42
C ALA A 63 -6.38 -3.11 -5.78
N VAL A 64 -5.81 -2.27 -4.90
CA VAL A 64 -4.49 -1.69 -5.09
C VAL A 64 -3.40 -2.75 -5.03
N ILE A 65 -3.45 -3.66 -4.04
CA ILE A 65 -2.50 -4.78 -3.91
C ILE A 65 -2.54 -5.67 -5.15
N LYS A 66 -3.74 -6.00 -5.64
CA LYS A 66 -3.93 -6.80 -6.85
C LYS A 66 -3.30 -6.12 -8.06
N LYS A 67 -3.63 -4.84 -8.31
CA LYS A 67 -3.06 -4.07 -9.43
C LYS A 67 -1.53 -4.01 -9.37
N LEU A 68 -0.96 -3.77 -8.19
CA LEU A 68 0.50 -3.74 -8.00
C LEU A 68 1.14 -5.07 -8.36
N ARG A 69 0.61 -6.19 -7.87
CA ARG A 69 1.14 -7.53 -8.15
C ARG A 69 1.00 -7.93 -9.62
N GLU A 70 -0.11 -7.55 -10.27
CA GLU A 70 -0.34 -7.86 -11.68
C GLU A 70 0.56 -7.06 -12.61
N ARG A 71 0.78 -5.77 -12.32
CA ARG A 71 1.46 -4.84 -13.23
C ARG A 71 2.95 -4.67 -12.93
N VAL A 72 3.38 -5.01 -11.72
CA VAL A 72 4.79 -4.91 -11.29
C VAL A 72 5.28 -6.28 -10.83
N PRO A 73 5.69 -7.15 -11.76
CA PRO A 73 6.24 -8.46 -11.41
C PRO A 73 7.40 -8.35 -10.42
N GLY A 74 7.36 -9.16 -9.36
CA GLY A 74 8.40 -9.17 -8.32
C GLY A 74 8.31 -8.03 -7.30
N ILE A 75 7.23 -7.23 -7.29
CA ILE A 75 7.08 -6.16 -6.31
C ILE A 75 7.04 -6.67 -4.86
N VAL A 76 7.83 -6.06 -4.00
CA VAL A 76 7.78 -6.24 -2.55
C VAL A 76 6.82 -5.23 -1.95
N LEU A 77 5.81 -5.72 -1.23
CA LEU A 77 4.85 -4.90 -0.49
C LEU A 77 5.20 -4.96 0.99
N ARG A 78 5.61 -3.84 1.57
CA ARG A 78 5.74 -3.69 3.03
C ARG A 78 4.50 -3.00 3.55
N SER A 79 4.00 -3.43 4.70
CA SER A 79 2.91 -2.75 5.39
C SER A 79 3.10 -2.76 6.90
N THR A 80 2.29 -1.95 7.57
CA THR A 80 2.18 -1.84 9.02
C THR A 80 0.72 -2.03 9.39
N VAL A 81 0.48 -2.79 10.46
CA VAL A 81 -0.83 -3.07 11.04
C VAL A 81 -0.81 -2.69 12.52
N ILE A 82 -1.92 -2.14 13.02
CA ILE A 82 -2.15 -1.80 14.42
C ILE A 82 -3.33 -2.65 14.90
N VAL A 83 -3.08 -3.49 15.90
CA VAL A 83 -4.10 -4.30 16.60
C VAL A 83 -4.44 -3.66 17.94
N GLY A 84 -5.61 -3.97 18.50
CA GLY A 84 -6.08 -3.40 19.77
C GLY A 84 -6.41 -1.92 19.69
N PHE A 85 -6.79 -1.41 18.51
CA PHE A 85 -7.26 -0.03 18.39
C PHE A 85 -8.50 0.19 19.28
N PRO A 86 -8.69 1.36 19.91
CA PRO A 86 -9.85 1.61 20.76
C PRO A 86 -11.18 1.30 20.05
N GLY A 87 -11.86 0.28 20.56
CA GLY A 87 -13.12 -0.21 20.01
C GLY A 87 -13.00 -1.40 19.06
N GLU A 88 -11.82 -1.95 18.77
CA GLU A 88 -11.63 -3.21 18.00
C GLU A 88 -12.36 -4.39 18.66
N THR A 89 -13.17 -5.11 17.89
CA THR A 89 -13.81 -6.35 18.37
C THR A 89 -13.10 -7.58 17.81
N LYS A 90 -13.46 -8.75 18.34
CA LYS A 90 -12.94 -10.03 17.86
C LYS A 90 -13.27 -10.27 16.39
N GLU A 91 -14.43 -9.79 15.93
CA GLU A 91 -14.87 -9.88 14.53
C GLU A 91 -14.01 -9.01 13.62
N ASP A 92 -13.59 -7.82 14.05
CA ASP A 92 -12.66 -6.99 13.27
C ASP A 92 -11.27 -7.63 13.19
N PHE A 93 -10.80 -8.17 14.31
CA PHE A 93 -9.53 -8.89 14.34
C PHE A 93 -9.54 -10.12 13.44
N ASN A 94 -10.64 -10.87 13.39
CA ASN A 94 -10.76 -12.04 12.52
C ASN A 94 -10.86 -11.69 11.02
N GLN A 95 -11.05 -10.41 10.66
CA GLN A 95 -11.02 -9.96 9.27
C GLN A 95 -9.61 -9.71 8.74
N LEU A 96 -8.64 -9.46 9.64
CA LEU A 96 -7.23 -9.17 9.35
C LEU A 96 -6.48 -10.33 8.68
#